data_AF-A0A194XEI1-F1
#
_entry.id   AF-A0A194XEI1-F1
#
_cell.length_a   1.000
_cell.length_b   1.000
_cell.length_c   1.000
_cell.angle_alpha   90.00
_cell.angle_beta   90.00
_cell.angle_gamma   90.00
#
_symmetry.space_group_name_H-M   'P 1'
#
loop_
_entity.id
_entity.type
_entity.pdbx_description
1 polymer ?
#
loop_
_entity_poly.entity_id
_entity_poly.type
_entity_poly.pdbx_seq_one_letter_code
_entity_poly.pdbx_strand_id
1 'polypeptide(L)'
;MAARMFLRQRAAPVATGALIAGIALFPKTSLQAEAPDSRKPIYDDFESTPTPPTPTLPSSEPTRTPTKSTSPTPTDRLAVQIGKTRLFLQAHVAAAEEKVNQFMDSALHLEESFTSTIASLAPSPQSGEKLMPGSLYVLVAAMTGSIVSRNRNIFLRATVPVAVGIGAGWVVLPVTMRNVSDLIWKYEQRFPAVADGHVRAREGVERAWRMARIHTQQVVNVVDEKVGAARGGVEDWVKKGK
;
A
#
# COMPACT_ATOMS: atom_id res chain seq x y z
N MET A 1 39.76 -41.24 20.15
CA MET A 1 39.19 -41.34 18.79
C MET A 1 37.70 -41.65 18.92
N ALA A 2 36.83 -40.66 18.91
CA ALA A 2 35.37 -40.88 18.88
C ALA A 2 34.72 -39.72 18.14
N ALA A 3 34.35 -39.98 16.89
CA ALA A 3 33.79 -39.03 15.96
C ALA A 3 32.38 -38.60 16.40
N ARG A 4 32.19 -37.30 16.63
CA ARG A 4 30.87 -36.70 16.82
C ARG A 4 30.19 -36.57 15.46
N MET A 5 29.24 -37.45 15.20
CA MET A 5 28.14 -37.21 14.28
C MET A 5 27.38 -35.95 14.71
N PHE A 6 27.13 -35.04 13.77
CA PHE A 6 25.79 -34.67 13.28
C PHE A 6 25.90 -33.38 12.48
N LEU A 7 26.10 -33.60 11.17
CA LEU A 7 25.50 -32.87 10.05
C LEU A 7 24.63 -31.67 10.46
N ARG A 8 25.25 -30.48 10.50
CA ARG A 8 24.53 -29.21 10.57
C ARG A 8 23.67 -29.06 9.32
N GLN A 9 22.37 -29.18 9.52
CA GLN A 9 21.35 -29.01 8.51
C GLN A 9 21.34 -27.58 7.96
N ARG A 10 21.09 -27.53 6.66
CA ARG A 10 20.91 -26.36 5.81
C ARG A 10 19.66 -25.57 6.22
N ALA A 11 19.75 -24.24 6.18
CA ALA A 11 18.60 -23.37 5.91
C ALA A 11 19.13 -22.04 5.36
N ALA A 12 19.24 -21.95 4.03
CA ALA A 12 19.37 -20.68 3.32
C ALA A 12 17.99 -19.99 3.29
N PRO A 13 17.88 -18.66 3.45
CA PRO A 13 16.60 -17.98 3.41
C PRO A 13 16.09 -17.86 1.97
N VAL A 14 15.08 -18.66 1.64
CA VAL A 14 14.18 -18.42 0.50
C VAL A 14 13.23 -17.28 0.91
N ALA A 15 13.62 -16.03 0.66
CA ALA A 15 12.81 -14.85 0.93
C ALA A 15 12.92 -13.82 -0.20
N THR A 16 13.04 -14.28 -1.44
CA THR A 16 13.10 -13.47 -2.68
C THR A 16 12.12 -14.00 -3.73
N GLY A 17 10.91 -14.39 -3.30
CA GLY A 17 9.90 -15.00 -4.18
C GLY A 17 8.73 -14.09 -4.60
N ALA A 18 8.55 -12.92 -3.97
CA ALA A 18 7.30 -12.15 -4.14
C ALA A 18 7.34 -11.04 -5.21
N LEU A 19 8.49 -10.73 -5.82
CA LEU A 19 8.61 -9.62 -6.78
C LEU A 19 8.73 -10.05 -8.26
N ILE A 20 8.79 -11.36 -8.57
CA ILE A 20 8.95 -11.85 -9.95
C ILE A 20 7.63 -12.35 -10.57
N ALA A 21 6.57 -12.55 -9.77
CA ALA A 21 5.28 -13.05 -10.26
C ALA A 21 4.53 -12.07 -11.19
N GLY A 22 4.89 -10.78 -11.21
CA GLY A 22 4.24 -9.76 -12.04
C GLY A 22 4.68 -9.71 -13.51
N ILE A 23 5.76 -10.39 -13.90
CA ILE A 23 6.32 -10.30 -15.26
C ILE A 23 5.86 -11.46 -16.16
N ALA A 24 5.27 -12.52 -15.60
CA ALA A 24 4.89 -13.72 -16.36
C ALA A 24 3.54 -13.63 -17.09
N LEU A 25 2.78 -12.53 -16.93
CA LEU A 25 1.47 -12.32 -17.56
C LEU A 25 1.50 -11.34 -18.74
N PHE A 26 2.67 -11.04 -19.32
CA PHE A 26 2.73 -10.31 -20.59
C PHE A 26 2.49 -11.26 -21.77
N PRO A 27 1.37 -11.15 -22.51
CA PRO A 27 1.21 -11.87 -23.77
C PRO A 27 2.21 -11.32 -24.79
N LYS A 28 3.18 -12.15 -25.19
CA LYS A 28 4.04 -11.90 -26.34
C LYS A 28 3.28 -12.23 -27.63
N THR A 29 2.34 -11.36 -28.00
CA THR A 29 1.83 -11.30 -29.38
C THR A 29 1.98 -9.87 -29.85
N SER A 30 3.10 -9.59 -30.52
CA SER A 30 3.30 -8.38 -31.29
C SER A 30 2.28 -8.35 -32.43
N LEU A 31 1.19 -7.64 -32.19
CA LEU A 31 0.17 -7.31 -33.18
C LEU A 31 0.60 -5.99 -33.82
N GLN A 32 1.46 -6.10 -34.84
CA GLN A 32 1.89 -5.07 -35.79
C GLN A 32 2.20 -5.86 -37.07
N ALA A 33 1.37 -5.93 -38.11
CA ALA A 33 0.46 -4.95 -38.71
C ALA A 33 1.17 -3.70 -39.22
N GLU A 34 2.31 -3.87 -39.90
CA GLU A 34 2.75 -2.92 -40.93
C GLU A 34 3.58 -3.64 -42.01
N ALA A 35 3.38 -3.24 -43.26
CA ALA A 35 4.03 -3.65 -44.51
C ALA A 35 3.67 -5.02 -45.13
N PRO A 36 2.81 -5.05 -46.17
CA PRO A 36 2.94 -6.02 -47.24
C PRO A 36 3.97 -5.55 -48.27
N ASP A 37 4.88 -6.46 -48.61
CA ASP A 37 5.70 -6.42 -49.83
C ASP A 37 4.83 -6.20 -51.09
N SER A 38 5.16 -5.14 -51.83
CA SER A 38 5.16 -5.02 -53.30
C SER A 38 4.03 -5.66 -54.13
N ARG A 39 2.76 -5.60 -53.72
CA ARG A 39 1.63 -5.82 -54.63
C ARG A 39 1.00 -4.49 -55.03
N LYS A 40 1.09 -4.18 -56.33
CA LYS A 40 0.43 -3.02 -56.95
C LYS A 40 -1.07 -3.10 -56.67
N PRO A 41 -1.70 -2.07 -56.07
CA PRO A 41 -3.14 -1.99 -55.96
C PRO A 41 -3.75 -1.88 -57.36
N ILE A 42 -4.74 -2.73 -57.68
CA ILE A 42 -5.38 -2.84 -59.01
C ILE A 42 -6.55 -1.85 -59.16
N TYR A 43 -6.84 -1.03 -58.16
CA TYR A 43 -7.94 -0.07 -58.23
C TYR A 43 -7.54 1.24 -57.57
N ASP A 44 -7.05 2.17 -58.38
CA ASP A 44 -6.89 3.58 -58.01
C ASP A 44 -6.89 4.51 -59.24
N ASP A 45 -7.67 4.18 -60.28
CA ASP A 45 -7.92 5.08 -61.41
C ASP A 45 -9.43 5.29 -61.60
N PHE A 46 -10.04 6.06 -60.69
CA PHE A 46 -11.33 6.70 -60.97
C PHE A 46 -11.29 8.16 -60.53
N GLU A 47 -10.55 8.97 -61.28
CA GLU A 47 -10.81 10.41 -61.34
C GLU A 47 -12.18 10.65 -62.02
N SER A 48 -13.15 11.09 -61.23
CA SER A 48 -14.32 11.87 -61.68
C SER A 48 -13.82 13.23 -62.19
N THR A 49 -14.08 13.70 -63.43
CA THR A 49 -15.29 14.40 -63.98
C THR A 49 -14.88 15.02 -65.36
N PRO A 50 -15.74 15.63 -66.23
CA PRO A 50 -17.06 15.29 -66.81
C PRO A 50 -17.02 15.10 -68.37
N THR A 51 -18.13 14.57 -68.92
CA THR A 51 -18.41 14.25 -70.34
C THR A 51 -18.65 15.45 -71.28
N PRO A 52 -18.53 15.24 -72.61
CA PRO A 52 -19.51 15.71 -73.61
C PRO A 52 -20.22 14.53 -74.34
N PRO A 53 -21.39 14.75 -74.98
CA PRO A 53 -22.44 13.73 -75.14
C PRO A 53 -22.42 12.95 -76.47
N THR A 54 -23.24 11.87 -76.52
CA THR A 54 -23.91 11.23 -77.70
C THR A 54 -23.26 9.90 -78.18
N PRO A 55 -24.01 8.85 -78.66
CA PRO A 55 -25.15 8.13 -78.07
C PRO A 55 -25.14 6.57 -78.31
N THR A 56 -26.07 5.85 -77.66
CA THR A 56 -26.71 4.57 -78.09
C THR A 56 -25.97 3.22 -77.91
N LEU A 57 -26.39 2.37 -76.97
CA LEU A 57 -27.25 1.17 -77.14
C LEU A 57 -27.28 0.33 -75.82
N PRO A 58 -28.35 -0.44 -75.56
CA PRO A 58 -28.65 -1.01 -74.25
C PRO A 58 -27.97 -2.37 -74.06
N SER A 59 -27.34 -2.59 -72.91
CA SER A 59 -27.00 -3.94 -72.47
C SER A 59 -27.73 -4.22 -71.17
N SER A 60 -28.72 -5.09 -71.29
CA SER A 60 -29.55 -5.62 -70.24
C SER A 60 -28.69 -6.39 -69.24
N GLU A 61 -28.69 -6.00 -67.97
CA GLU A 61 -28.26 -6.88 -66.88
C GLU A 61 -29.40 -7.00 -65.87
N PRO A 62 -29.87 -8.24 -65.57
CA PRO A 62 -31.03 -8.41 -64.73
C PRO A 62 -30.66 -8.16 -63.26
N THR A 63 -31.41 -7.25 -62.64
CA THR A 63 -31.51 -7.10 -61.19
C THR A 63 -31.86 -8.45 -60.55
N ARG A 64 -30.87 -9.14 -59.99
CA ARG A 64 -31.12 -10.25 -59.06
C ARG A 64 -31.41 -9.69 -57.68
N THR A 65 -32.68 -9.41 -57.41
CA THR A 65 -33.22 -9.39 -56.05
C THR A 65 -33.06 -10.78 -55.42
N PRO A 66 -32.53 -10.92 -54.18
CA PRO A 66 -32.51 -12.21 -53.52
C PRO A 66 -33.93 -12.53 -53.03
N THR A 67 -34.52 -13.56 -53.63
CA THR A 67 -35.77 -14.16 -53.16
C THR A 67 -35.54 -14.84 -51.81
N LYS A 68 -36.42 -14.51 -50.87
CA LYS A 68 -36.59 -15.17 -49.58
C LYS A 68 -36.85 -16.67 -49.73
N SER A 69 -36.54 -17.37 -48.64
CA SER A 69 -36.86 -18.76 -48.28
C SER A 69 -35.99 -19.86 -48.88
N THR A 70 -34.75 -19.97 -48.39
CA THR A 70 -34.00 -21.22 -48.41
C THR A 70 -33.73 -21.60 -46.96
N SER A 71 -34.03 -22.85 -46.59
CA SER A 71 -33.64 -23.42 -45.31
C SER A 71 -32.18 -23.08 -45.00
N PRO A 72 -31.83 -22.78 -43.74
CA PRO A 72 -30.50 -22.29 -43.41
C PRO A 72 -29.47 -23.31 -43.86
N THR A 73 -28.64 -22.90 -44.82
CA THR A 73 -27.49 -23.69 -45.23
C THR A 73 -26.55 -23.84 -44.02
N PRO A 74 -25.82 -24.96 -43.90
CA PRO A 74 -24.92 -25.19 -42.76
C PRO A 74 -23.95 -24.02 -42.49
N THR A 75 -23.55 -23.31 -43.54
CA THR A 75 -22.69 -22.12 -43.50
C THR A 75 -23.36 -20.91 -42.82
N ASP A 76 -24.66 -20.70 -43.01
CA ASP A 76 -25.40 -19.57 -42.42
C ASP A 76 -25.52 -19.73 -40.89
N ARG A 77 -25.70 -20.96 -40.41
CA ARG A 77 -25.68 -21.26 -38.97
C ARG A 77 -24.33 -20.97 -38.32
N LEU A 78 -23.25 -21.25 -39.04
CA LEU A 78 -21.89 -21.01 -38.58
C LEU A 78 -21.57 -19.51 -38.54
N ALA A 79 -22.02 -18.74 -39.54
CA ALA A 79 -21.91 -17.28 -39.54
C ALA A 79 -22.62 -16.64 -38.34
N VAL A 80 -23.82 -17.12 -37.99
CA VAL A 80 -24.56 -16.66 -36.80
C VAL A 80 -23.81 -17.02 -35.51
N GLN A 81 -23.19 -18.19 -35.43
CA GLN A 81 -22.39 -18.59 -34.27
C GLN A 81 -21.13 -17.74 -34.12
N ILE A 82 -20.41 -17.46 -35.20
CA ILE A 82 -19.25 -16.56 -35.20
C ILE A 82 -19.65 -15.14 -34.79
N GLY A 83 -20.80 -14.66 -35.26
CA GLY A 83 -21.34 -13.36 -34.85
C GLY A 83 -21.61 -13.30 -33.35
N LYS A 84 -22.26 -14.34 -32.80
CA LYS A 84 -22.50 -14.45 -31.35
C LYS A 84 -21.19 -14.51 -30.57
N THR A 85 -20.25 -15.37 -30.96
CA THR A 85 -18.98 -15.51 -30.23
C THR A 85 -18.20 -14.21 -30.23
N ARG A 86 -18.15 -13.48 -31.35
CA ARG A 86 -17.52 -12.16 -31.43
C ARG A 86 -18.14 -11.17 -30.44
N LEU A 87 -19.46 -11.08 -30.40
CA LEU A 87 -20.17 -10.17 -29.48
C LEU A 87 -19.95 -10.57 -28.01
N PHE A 88 -19.99 -11.86 -27.69
CA PHE A 88 -19.69 -12.33 -26.34
C PHE A 88 -18.25 -12.00 -25.94
N LEU A 89 -17.28 -12.23 -26.82
CA LEU A 89 -15.86 -11.97 -26.54
C LEU A 89 -15.62 -10.47 -26.36
N GLN A 90 -16.18 -9.63 -27.24
CA GLN A 90 -16.11 -8.18 -27.11
C GLN A 90 -16.77 -7.67 -25.82
N ALA A 91 -17.93 -8.22 -25.43
CA ALA A 91 -18.59 -7.83 -24.20
C ALA A 91 -17.76 -8.21 -22.95
N HIS A 92 -17.11 -9.37 -22.94
CA HIS A 92 -16.24 -9.78 -21.83
C HIS A 92 -14.94 -8.97 -21.79
N VAL A 93 -14.36 -8.64 -22.95
CA VAL A 93 -13.17 -7.76 -23.03
C VAL A 93 -13.52 -6.36 -22.54
N ALA A 94 -14.62 -5.78 -23.00
CA ALA A 94 -15.07 -4.47 -22.53
C ALA A 94 -15.37 -4.46 -21.03
N ALA A 95 -15.99 -5.51 -20.49
CA ALA A 95 -16.22 -5.63 -19.05
C ALA A 95 -14.90 -5.76 -18.24
N ALA A 96 -13.90 -6.44 -18.80
CA ALA A 96 -12.58 -6.55 -18.19
C ALA A 96 -11.82 -5.22 -18.24
N GLU A 97 -11.86 -4.52 -19.37
CA GLU A 97 -11.30 -3.18 -19.54
C GLU A 97 -11.89 -2.20 -18.52
N GLU A 98 -13.21 -2.19 -18.36
CA GLU A 98 -13.89 -1.34 -17.38
C GLU A 98 -13.43 -1.62 -15.94
N LYS A 99 -13.26 -2.90 -15.59
CA LYS A 99 -12.78 -3.28 -14.25
C LYS A 99 -11.33 -2.88 -14.00
N VAL A 100 -10.48 -2.99 -15.02
CA VAL A 100 -9.09 -2.54 -14.94
C VAL A 100 -9.04 -1.02 -14.83
N ASN A 101 -9.86 -0.31 -15.59
CA ASN A 101 -9.93 1.15 -15.53
C ASN A 101 -10.42 1.61 -14.14
N GLN A 102 -11.50 1.00 -13.63
CA GLN A 102 -12.01 1.28 -12.29
C GLN A 102 -10.98 1.02 -11.18
N PHE A 103 -10.18 -0.04 -11.32
CA PHE A 103 -9.09 -0.34 -10.40
C PHE A 103 -7.98 0.70 -10.49
N MET A 104 -7.59 1.09 -11.70
CA MET A 104 -6.58 2.12 -11.93
C MET A 104 -7.02 3.46 -11.35
N ASP A 105 -8.25 3.89 -11.62
CA ASP A 105 -8.83 5.12 -11.09
C ASP A 105 -8.87 5.10 -9.56
N SER A 106 -9.23 3.95 -8.96
CA SER A 106 -9.21 3.79 -7.51
C SER A 106 -7.78 3.85 -6.94
N ALA A 107 -6.81 3.24 -7.63
CA ALA A 107 -5.41 3.25 -7.22
C ALA A 107 -4.83 4.67 -7.31
N LEU A 108 -5.09 5.40 -8.38
CA LEU A 108 -4.67 6.79 -8.55
C LEU A 108 -5.33 7.72 -7.55
N HIS A 109 -6.64 7.55 -7.29
CA HIS A 109 -7.34 8.32 -6.25
C HIS A 109 -6.77 8.03 -4.85
N LEU A 110 -6.40 6.78 -4.58
CA LEU A 110 -5.69 6.44 -3.36
C LEU A 110 -4.34 7.15 -3.31
N GLU A 111 -3.53 7.08 -4.37
CA GLU A 111 -2.24 7.79 -4.45
C GLU A 111 -2.38 9.30 -4.23
N GLU A 112 -3.39 9.93 -4.82
CA GLU A 112 -3.68 11.35 -4.63
C GLU A 112 -4.10 11.65 -3.18
N SER A 113 -4.95 10.81 -2.59
CA SER A 113 -5.37 10.93 -1.20
C SER A 113 -4.19 10.76 -0.23
N PHE A 114 -3.26 9.83 -0.51
CA PHE A 114 -2.03 9.66 0.28
C PHE A 114 -1.09 10.84 0.09
N THR A 115 -0.93 11.34 -1.13
CA THR A 115 -0.06 12.47 -1.44
C THR A 115 -0.55 13.75 -0.76
N SER A 116 -1.84 14.05 -0.86
CA SER A 116 -2.45 15.20 -0.18
C SER A 116 -2.38 15.07 1.34
N THR A 117 -2.57 13.86 1.87
CA THR A 117 -2.42 13.57 3.30
C THR A 117 -0.98 13.78 3.77
N ILE A 118 0.00 13.22 3.05
CA ILE A 118 1.43 13.39 3.37
C ILE A 118 1.84 14.86 3.25
N ALA A 119 1.36 15.56 2.22
CA ALA A 119 1.58 16.99 2.05
C ALA A 119 0.99 17.79 3.23
N SER A 120 -0.17 17.39 3.75
CA SER A 120 -0.77 18.01 4.93
C SER A 120 -0.03 17.70 6.24
N LEU A 121 0.72 16.59 6.29
CA LEU A 121 1.54 16.19 7.43
C LEU A 121 2.89 16.90 7.45
N ALA A 122 3.40 17.30 6.28
CA ALA A 122 4.68 17.99 6.17
C ALA A 122 4.66 19.31 6.97
N PRO A 123 5.67 19.59 7.79
CA PRO A 123 5.77 20.84 8.52
C PRO A 123 5.86 22.00 7.52
N SER A 124 5.13 23.08 7.78
CA SER A 124 5.25 24.29 6.98
C SER A 124 6.71 24.78 7.04
N PRO A 125 7.26 25.33 5.96
CA PRO A 125 8.66 25.75 5.88
C PRO A 125 9.04 26.82 6.94
N GLN A 126 8.05 27.40 7.61
CA GLN A 126 8.20 28.38 8.70
C GLN A 126 8.51 27.74 10.06
N SER A 127 8.23 26.44 10.24
CA SER A 127 8.47 25.72 11.50
C SER A 127 9.96 25.46 11.78
N GLY A 128 10.82 25.54 10.75
CA GLY A 128 12.28 25.33 10.89
C GLY A 128 12.70 23.88 11.16
N GLU A 129 11.75 22.93 11.21
CA GLU A 129 12.03 21.50 11.35
C GLU A 129 12.68 20.95 10.08
N LYS A 130 13.91 20.40 10.19
CA LYS A 130 14.57 19.74 9.07
C LYS A 130 14.19 18.26 9.05
N LEU A 131 13.22 17.91 8.21
CA LEU A 131 12.79 16.51 8.03
C LEU A 131 13.91 15.57 7.58
N MET A 132 14.80 16.02 6.69
CA MET A 132 15.88 15.18 6.14
C MET A 132 16.87 14.68 7.21
N PRO A 133 17.52 15.54 8.01
CA PRO A 133 18.32 15.09 9.15
C PRO A 133 17.47 14.47 10.26
N GLY A 134 16.28 15.02 10.53
CA GLY A 134 15.42 14.57 11.62
C GLY A 134 14.95 13.13 11.46
N SER A 135 14.46 12.77 10.28
CA SER A 135 14.05 11.40 9.95
C SER A 135 15.22 10.41 10.01
N LEU A 136 16.43 10.83 9.63
CA LEU A 136 17.63 10.01 9.79
C LEU A 136 17.93 9.74 11.27
N TYR A 137 17.82 10.74 12.15
CA TYR A 137 18.01 10.52 13.58
C TYR A 137 16.96 9.57 14.18
N VAL A 138 15.70 9.68 13.74
CA VAL A 138 14.62 8.77 14.12
C VAL A 138 14.91 7.34 13.66
N LEU A 139 15.37 7.17 12.41
CA LEU A 139 15.75 5.88 11.86
C LEU A 139 16.92 5.26 12.63
N VAL A 140 17.95 6.05 12.93
CA VAL A 140 19.11 5.60 13.73
C VAL A 140 18.65 5.19 15.13
N ALA A 141 17.80 5.98 15.79
CA ALA A 141 17.26 5.63 17.11
C ALA A 141 16.47 4.31 17.07
N ALA A 142 15.62 4.10 16.05
CA ALA A 142 14.91 2.83 15.85
C ALA A 142 15.89 1.66 15.64
N MET A 143 16.95 1.86 14.84
CA MET A 143 18.00 0.86 14.63
C MET A 143 18.74 0.54 15.94
N THR A 144 19.03 1.54 16.77
CA THR A 144 19.57 1.33 18.12
C THR A 144 18.61 0.51 18.98
N GLY A 145 17.30 0.78 18.94
CA GLY A 145 16.29 -0.04 19.60
C GLY A 145 16.27 -1.51 19.13
N SER A 146 16.56 -1.75 17.85
CA SER A 146 16.71 -3.09 17.27
C SER A 146 17.94 -3.82 17.79
N ILE A 147 19.07 -3.11 17.92
CA ILE A 147 20.29 -3.69 18.51
C ILE A 147 20.04 -4.05 19.98
N VAL A 148 19.37 -3.18 20.74
CA VAL A 148 19.07 -3.42 22.16
C VAL A 148 18.10 -4.60 22.35
N SER A 149 17.12 -4.76 21.46
CA SER A 149 16.14 -5.85 21.53
C SER A 149 16.59 -7.16 20.85
N ARG A 150 17.80 -7.18 20.28
CA ARG A 150 18.32 -8.30 19.47
C ARG A 150 18.28 -9.66 20.16
N ASN A 151 18.50 -9.71 21.48
CA ASN A 151 18.53 -10.95 22.28
C ASN A 151 17.28 -11.13 23.17
N ARG A 152 16.14 -10.59 22.74
CA ARG A 152 14.86 -10.71 23.44
C ARG A 152 13.84 -11.43 22.56
N ASN A 153 12.70 -11.78 23.15
CA ASN A 153 11.60 -12.44 22.45
C ASN A 153 11.25 -11.71 21.14
N ILE A 154 10.74 -12.47 20.16
CA ILE A 154 10.38 -11.96 18.82
C ILE A 154 9.46 -10.73 18.88
N PHE A 155 8.55 -10.70 19.86
CA PHE A 155 7.68 -9.55 20.12
C PHE A 155 8.48 -8.29 20.50
N LEU A 156 9.41 -8.39 21.45
CA LEU A 156 10.25 -7.26 21.85
C LEU A 156 11.18 -6.82 20.71
N ARG A 157 11.66 -7.75 19.89
CA ARG A 157 12.47 -7.45 18.71
C ARG A 157 11.70 -6.64 17.66
N ALA A 158 10.37 -6.78 17.59
CA ALA A 158 9.52 -6.02 16.68
C ALA A 158 9.04 -4.70 17.30
N THR A 159 8.65 -4.69 18.58
CA THR A 159 8.00 -3.53 19.20
C THR A 159 8.98 -2.49 19.71
N VAL A 160 10.14 -2.90 20.24
CA VAL A 160 11.12 -1.95 20.81
C VAL A 160 11.68 -0.98 19.77
N PRO A 161 12.09 -1.40 18.55
CA PRO A 161 12.54 -0.47 17.52
C PRO A 161 11.47 0.57 17.16
N VAL A 162 10.21 0.12 17.06
CA VAL A 162 9.07 0.97 16.73
C VAL A 162 8.81 1.97 17.85
N ALA A 163 8.76 1.51 19.11
CA ALA A 163 8.55 2.38 20.26
C ALA A 163 9.66 3.43 20.40
N VAL A 164 10.92 3.03 20.22
CA VAL A 164 12.07 3.95 20.26
C VAL A 164 12.03 4.93 19.09
N GLY A 165 11.67 4.47 17.89
CA GLY A 165 11.49 5.32 16.71
C GLY A 165 10.40 6.38 16.91
N ILE A 166 9.22 5.98 17.39
CA ILE A 166 8.12 6.91 17.68
C ILE A 166 8.53 7.91 18.77
N GLY A 167 9.20 7.45 19.83
CA GLY A 167 9.72 8.31 20.88
C GLY A 167 10.74 9.32 20.37
N ALA A 168 11.69 8.89 19.55
CA ALA A 168 12.65 9.79 18.89
C ALA A 168 11.95 10.77 17.94
N GLY A 169 10.90 10.34 17.25
CA GLY A 169 10.07 11.19 16.41
C GLY A 169 9.44 12.35 17.18
N TRP A 170 8.94 12.08 18.39
CA TRP A 170 8.40 13.12 19.26
C TRP A 170 9.45 14.11 19.78
N VAL A 171 10.69 13.68 19.94
CA VAL A 171 11.80 14.53 20.41
C VAL A 171 12.39 15.36 19.27
N VAL A 172 12.59 14.75 18.10
CA VAL A 172 13.31 15.35 16.97
C VAL A 172 12.36 16.11 16.03
N LEU A 173 11.11 15.65 15.89
CA LEU A 173 10.11 16.18 14.97
C LEU A 173 8.75 16.40 15.68
N PRO A 174 8.69 17.25 16.73
CA PRO A 174 7.51 17.40 17.56
C PRO A 174 6.28 17.94 16.81
N VAL A 175 6.44 18.87 15.86
CA VAL A 175 5.30 19.44 15.12
C VAL A 175 4.74 18.42 14.14
N THR A 176 5.62 17.72 13.41
CA THR A 176 5.21 16.65 12.50
C THR A 176 4.44 15.54 13.24
N MET A 177 4.90 15.12 14.42
CA MET A 177 4.21 14.10 15.22
C MET A 177 2.86 14.57 15.75
N ARG A 178 2.69 15.86 16.08
CA ARG A 178 1.38 16.41 16.47
C ARG A 178 0.41 16.40 15.30
N ASN A 179 0.84 16.82 14.10
CA ASN A 179 0.00 16.80 12.90
C ASN A 179 -0.45 15.38 12.53
N VAL A 180 0.47 14.40 12.61
CA VAL A 180 0.15 12.98 12.41
C VAL A 180 -0.87 12.51 13.43
N SER A 181 -0.69 12.87 14.71
CA SER A 181 -1.61 12.49 15.79
C SER A 181 -3.00 13.10 15.59
N ASP A 182 -3.07 14.37 15.17
CA ASP A 182 -4.33 15.05 14.87
C ASP A 182 -5.05 14.43 13.67
N LEU A 183 -4.31 13.96 12.66
CA LEU A 183 -4.90 13.23 11.54
C LEU A 183 -5.46 11.87 11.98
N ILE A 184 -4.68 11.11 12.77
CA ILE A 184 -5.15 9.84 13.33
C ILE A 184 -6.43 10.07 14.13
N TRP A 185 -6.47 11.12 14.95
CA TRP A 185 -7.64 11.50 15.73
C TRP A 185 -8.85 11.85 14.85
N LYS A 186 -8.67 12.62 13.77
CA LYS A 186 -9.74 12.91 12.80
C LYS A 186 -10.29 11.66 12.13
N TYR A 187 -9.43 10.70 11.79
CA TYR A 187 -9.86 9.43 11.21
C TYR A 187 -10.59 8.57 12.24
N GLU A 188 -10.09 8.55 13.47
CA GLU A 188 -10.68 7.81 14.59
C GLU A 188 -12.05 8.36 14.99
N GLN A 189 -12.25 9.68 14.93
CA GLN A 189 -13.57 10.31 15.14
C GLN A 189 -14.65 9.83 14.16
N ARG A 190 -14.27 9.32 12.99
CA ARG A 190 -15.24 8.73 12.05
C ARG A 190 -15.88 7.45 12.61
N PHE A 191 -15.22 6.80 13.56
CA PHE A 191 -15.67 5.57 14.21
C PHE A 191 -15.86 5.80 15.73
N PRO A 192 -17.09 6.09 16.19
CA PRO A 192 -17.33 6.55 17.56
C PRO A 192 -16.89 5.53 18.63
N ALA A 193 -16.97 4.24 18.34
CA ALA A 193 -16.53 3.19 19.27
C ALA A 193 -15.01 3.22 19.54
N VAL A 194 -14.20 3.63 18.55
CA VAL A 194 -12.74 3.70 18.68
C VAL A 194 -12.35 5.02 19.35
N ALA A 195 -12.98 6.13 18.97
CA ALA A 195 -12.75 7.45 19.58
C ALA A 195 -13.04 7.45 21.09
N ASP A 196 -14.16 6.86 21.50
CA ASP A 196 -14.50 6.70 22.91
C ASP A 196 -13.50 5.80 23.66
N GLY A 197 -12.94 4.80 22.97
CA GLY A 197 -11.87 3.95 23.49
C GLY A 197 -10.60 4.75 23.75
N HIS A 198 -10.19 5.59 22.81
CA HIS A 198 -9.00 6.46 22.93
C HIS A 198 -9.13 7.44 24.08
N VAL A 199 -10.27 8.12 24.21
CA VAL A 199 -10.51 9.08 25.29
C VAL A 199 -10.43 8.39 26.64
N ARG A 200 -11.09 7.23 26.80
CA ARG A 200 -11.01 6.44 28.03
C ARG A 200 -9.60 5.95 28.34
N ALA A 201 -8.86 5.51 27.31
CA ALA A 201 -7.47 5.08 27.47
C ALA A 201 -6.60 6.23 27.96
N ARG A 202 -6.73 7.41 27.33
CA ARG A 202 -6.02 8.63 27.72
C ARG A 202 -6.35 9.06 29.15
N GLU A 203 -7.63 9.12 29.50
CA GLU A 203 -8.07 9.42 30.86
C GLU A 203 -7.55 8.39 31.88
N GLY A 204 -7.47 7.12 31.49
CA GLY A 204 -6.89 6.05 32.30
C GLY A 204 -5.41 6.30 32.58
N VAL A 205 -4.64 6.65 31.55
CA VAL A 205 -3.21 6.98 31.67
C VAL A 205 -3.00 8.24 32.52
N GLU A 206 -3.77 9.30 32.29
CA GLU A 206 -3.68 10.53 33.06
C GLU A 206 -4.02 10.31 34.55
N ARG A 207 -5.02 9.47 34.84
CA ARG A 207 -5.35 9.06 36.20
C ARG A 207 -4.23 8.23 36.83
N ALA A 208 -3.71 7.23 36.11
CA ALA A 208 -2.62 6.40 36.58
C ALA A 208 -1.36 7.23 36.88
N TRP A 209 -1.03 8.20 36.02
CA TRP A 209 0.11 9.09 36.22
C TRP A 209 -0.05 10.00 37.44
N ARG A 210 -1.25 10.59 37.63
CA ARG A 210 -1.57 11.36 38.83
C ARG A 210 -1.45 10.50 40.09
N MET A 211 -2.00 9.29 40.06
CA MET A 211 -1.98 8.34 41.17
C MET A 211 -0.54 7.92 41.51
N ALA A 212 0.28 7.62 40.49
CA ALA A 212 1.69 7.29 40.66
C ALA A 212 2.47 8.43 41.32
N ARG A 213 2.25 9.68 40.89
CA ARG A 213 2.91 10.86 41.47
C ARG A 213 2.54 11.04 42.95
N ILE A 214 1.27 10.84 43.30
CA ILE A 214 0.79 10.95 44.68
C ILE A 214 1.37 9.84 45.56
N HIS A 215 1.37 8.59 45.09
CA HIS A 215 1.94 7.48 45.86
C HIS A 215 3.47 7.52 45.98
N THR A 216 4.17 8.10 44.99
CA THR A 216 5.62 8.25 45.07
C THR A 216 6.01 9.18 46.23
N GLN A 217 5.25 10.25 46.46
CA GLN A 217 5.48 11.12 47.63
C GLN A 217 5.32 10.37 48.96
N GLN A 218 4.33 9.48 49.05
CA GLN A 218 4.13 8.65 50.24
C GLN A 218 5.27 7.66 50.45
N VAL A 219 5.78 7.04 49.37
CA VAL A 219 6.92 6.11 49.44
C VAL A 219 8.18 6.82 49.90
N VAL A 220 8.47 8.02 49.41
CA VAL A 220 9.66 8.78 49.83
C VAL A 220 9.63 9.06 51.33
N ASN A 221 8.49 9.49 51.88
CA ASN A 221 8.36 9.76 53.31
C ASN A 221 8.57 8.49 54.16
N VAL A 222 8.05 7.33 53.72
CA VAL A 222 8.24 6.05 54.43
C VAL A 222 9.70 5.59 54.38
N VAL A 223 10.39 5.83 53.27
CA VAL A 223 11.82 5.51 53.15
C VAL A 223 12.64 6.41 54.08
N ASP A 224 12.36 7.71 54.11
CA ASP A 224 13.03 8.65 55.01
C ASP A 224 12.83 8.28 56.48
N GLU A 225 11.60 7.90 56.87
CA GLU A 225 11.28 7.45 58.23
C GLU A 225 12.06 6.18 58.60
N LYS A 226 12.14 5.21 57.68
CA LYS A 226 12.89 3.96 57.91
C LYS A 226 14.40 4.18 57.96
N VAL A 227 14.95 5.06 57.12
CA VAL A 227 16.36 5.43 57.17
C VAL A 227 16.67 6.15 58.48
N GLY A 228 15.78 7.03 58.94
CA GLY A 228 15.89 7.70 60.24
C GLY A 228 15.87 6.71 61.42
N ALA A 229 14.93 5.77 61.44
CA ALA A 229 14.84 4.74 62.48
C ALA A 229 16.04 3.79 62.49
N ALA A 230 16.54 3.40 61.31
CA ALA A 230 17.74 2.58 61.20
C ALA A 230 18.96 3.31 61.73
N ARG A 231 19.12 4.61 61.39
CA ARG A 231 20.21 5.43 61.92
C ARG A 231 20.12 5.58 63.44
N GLY A 232 18.94 5.85 63.98
CA GLY A 232 18.72 5.93 65.44
C GLY A 232 19.08 4.63 66.16
N GLY A 233 18.70 3.48 65.60
CA GLY A 233 19.05 2.17 66.17
C GLY A 233 20.56 1.88 66.17
N VAL A 234 21.29 2.33 65.15
CA VAL A 234 22.76 2.25 65.11
C VAL A 234 23.39 3.17 66.14
N GLU A 235 22.90 4.40 66.28
CA GLU A 235 23.40 5.37 67.27
C GLU A 235 23.15 4.89 68.72
N ASP A 236 21.98 4.30 69.01
CA ASP A 236 21.67 3.72 70.32
C ASP A 236 22.50 2.47 70.64
N TRP A 237 22.81 1.65 69.63
CA TRP A 237 23.70 0.50 69.79
C TRP A 237 25.13 0.94 70.12
N VAL A 238 25.64 1.98 69.44
CA VAL A 238 26.95 2.57 69.72
C VAL A 238 26.99 3.19 71.13
N LYS A 239 25.90 3.84 71.58
CA LYS A 239 25.81 4.41 72.93
C LYS A 239 25.76 3.35 74.05
N LYS A 240 25.15 2.19 73.80
CA LYS A 240 25.11 1.06 74.74
C LYS A 240 26.38 0.19 74.72
N GLY A 241 27.21 0.34 73.68
CA GLY A 241 28.41 -0.45 73.43
C GLY A 241 29.70 0.09 74.07
N LYS A 242 29.61 0.67 75.27
CA LYS A 242 30.78 0.96 76.11
C LYS A 242 30.45 0.67 77.58
#